data_AF-A0A7S4DII8-F1
#
_entry.id   AF-A0A7S4DII8-F1
#
_cell.length_a   1.000
_cell.length_b   1.000
_cell.length_c   1.000
_cell.angle_alpha   90.00
_cell.angle_beta   90.00
_cell.angle_gamma   90.00
#
_symmetry.space_group_name_H-M   'P 1'
#
loop_
_entity.id
_entity.type
_entity.pdbx_description
1 polymer ?
#
loop_
_entity_poly.entity_id
_entity_poly.type
_entity_poly.pdbx_seq_one_letter_code
_entity_poly.pdbx_strand_id
1 'polypeptide(L)'
;KFTEREGAEVDRDPAEAAAEPNTVADAGLTSDGNLRMVDQAILLALCLDVQNSNPKCGLTREQMQPYLDRVLKNPNNWMIYSTGLLERAWLECERTHARERAVLQLQALVDQHSNRLALTQSTTRSVEESAPVGDRLAYVHHLVYPPRWELKKDTAQRYAGMGVFGSAAAMFEELGMWEEVVECYTGMGQTQRAKKIVEERLATEPTPGLWAALGGLEQSKEHYQKAWELSK
;
A
#
# COMPACT_ATOMS: atom_id res chain seq x y z
N LYS A 1 -39.95 59.63 -53.28
CA LYS A 1 -39.86 58.90 -51.99
C LYS A 1 -39.19 57.57 -52.30
N PHE A 2 -37.92 57.47 -51.95
CA PHE A 2 -37.02 56.37 -52.27
C PHE A 2 -36.65 55.76 -50.92
N THR A 3 -36.95 54.47 -50.70
CA THR A 3 -36.47 53.72 -49.53
C THR A 3 -36.28 52.27 -49.94
N GLU A 4 -35.02 51.99 -50.24
CA GLU A 4 -34.19 50.83 -49.86
C GLU A 4 -34.70 49.39 -50.05
N ARG A 5 -33.92 48.66 -50.85
CA ARG A 5 -33.76 47.20 -50.84
C ARG A 5 -32.72 46.82 -49.78
N GLU A 6 -32.97 45.73 -49.06
CA GLU A 6 -32.01 44.74 -48.47
C GLU A 6 -32.86 43.80 -47.59
N GLY A 7 -32.66 42.50 -47.45
CA GLY A 7 -31.66 41.55 -47.91
C GLY A 7 -32.22 40.13 -47.64
N ALA A 8 -31.65 39.12 -48.30
CA ALA A 8 -32.16 37.76 -48.41
C ALA A 8 -32.27 36.98 -47.09
N GLU A 9 -33.38 36.27 -46.95
CA GLU A 9 -33.64 35.26 -45.93
C GLU A 9 -32.84 33.99 -46.30
N VAL A 10 -31.78 33.70 -45.55
CA VAL A 10 -31.02 32.46 -45.69
C VAL A 10 -31.70 31.41 -44.82
N ASP A 11 -32.44 30.52 -45.48
CA ASP A 11 -32.91 29.25 -44.94
C ASP A 11 -31.71 28.50 -44.33
N ARG A 12 -31.72 28.32 -43.00
CA ARG A 12 -30.79 27.42 -42.32
C ARG A 12 -31.50 26.08 -42.13
N ASP A 13 -30.94 25.04 -42.73
CA ASP A 13 -31.40 23.66 -42.67
C ASP A 13 -31.70 23.20 -41.23
N PRO A 14 -32.72 22.35 -41.00
CA PRO A 14 -33.10 21.87 -39.66
C PRO A 14 -32.17 20.77 -39.10
N ALA A 15 -30.93 20.66 -39.62
CA ALA A 15 -30.00 19.57 -39.30
C ALA A 15 -28.87 19.96 -38.32
N GLU A 16 -28.87 21.18 -37.77
CA GLU A 16 -27.82 21.66 -36.86
C GLU A 16 -28.31 21.87 -35.42
N ALA A 17 -29.21 20.99 -34.96
CA ALA A 17 -29.58 20.85 -33.55
C ALA A 17 -29.04 19.53 -32.96
N ALA A 18 -27.85 19.11 -33.41
CA ALA A 18 -27.13 18.01 -32.79
C ALA A 18 -26.54 18.47 -31.45
N ALA A 19 -27.21 18.04 -30.38
CA ALA A 19 -26.80 18.05 -28.98
C ALA A 19 -25.35 18.50 -28.71
N GLU A 20 -25.19 19.64 -28.02
CA GLU A 20 -23.97 19.91 -27.27
C GLU A 20 -23.82 18.80 -26.20
N PRO A 21 -22.79 17.92 -26.25
CA PRO A 21 -22.73 16.79 -25.35
C PRO A 21 -22.11 17.13 -23.97
N ASN A 22 -21.94 18.42 -23.62
CA ASN A 22 -21.08 18.82 -22.50
C ASN A 22 -21.72 19.80 -21.50
N THR A 23 -23.03 19.72 -21.26
CA THR A 23 -23.59 20.20 -19.99
C THR A 23 -23.73 19.00 -19.05
N VAL A 24 -22.66 18.72 -18.30
CA VAL A 24 -22.71 17.73 -17.22
C VAL A 24 -23.75 18.25 -16.22
N ALA A 25 -24.93 17.65 -16.19
CA ALA A 25 -26.00 18.05 -15.29
C ALA A 25 -25.56 17.81 -13.83
N ASP A 26 -25.12 18.88 -13.17
CA ASP A 26 -24.51 18.88 -11.82
C ASP A 26 -25.43 18.27 -10.75
N ALA A 27 -26.75 18.30 -10.98
CA ALA A 27 -27.74 17.74 -10.08
C ALA A 27 -27.63 16.21 -9.93
N GLY A 28 -27.11 15.48 -10.93
CA GLY A 28 -26.86 14.04 -10.84
C GLY A 28 -25.54 13.67 -10.15
N LEU A 29 -24.57 14.60 -10.16
CA LEU A 29 -23.22 14.42 -9.60
C LEU A 29 -23.21 14.43 -8.06
N THR A 30 -24.23 15.02 -7.45
CA THR A 30 -24.42 15.03 -5.98
C THR A 30 -25.15 13.80 -5.45
N SER A 31 -25.70 12.95 -6.35
CA SER A 31 -26.30 11.70 -5.92
C SER A 31 -25.20 10.69 -5.56
N ASP A 32 -25.23 10.18 -4.33
CA ASP A 32 -24.33 9.16 -3.81
C ASP A 32 -24.58 7.78 -4.43
N GLY A 33 -24.56 7.70 -5.77
CA GLY A 33 -24.75 6.46 -6.51
C GLY A 33 -23.63 5.44 -6.31
N ASN A 34 -23.93 4.17 -6.57
CA ASN A 34 -22.88 3.16 -6.64
C ASN A 34 -21.98 3.41 -7.85
N LEU A 35 -20.67 3.43 -7.65
CA LEU A 35 -19.69 3.61 -8.73
C LEU A 35 -19.48 2.29 -9.46
N ARG A 36 -19.10 2.36 -10.74
CA ARG A 36 -18.62 1.16 -11.43
C ARG A 36 -17.23 0.81 -10.92
N MET A 37 -16.86 -0.47 -11.01
CA MET A 37 -15.53 -0.95 -10.59
C MET A 37 -14.38 -0.19 -11.28
N VAL A 38 -14.55 0.15 -12.56
CA VAL A 38 -13.54 0.93 -13.32
C VAL A 38 -13.39 2.34 -12.74
N ASP A 39 -14.50 3.00 -12.40
CA ASP A 39 -14.45 4.35 -11.82
C ASP A 39 -13.77 4.32 -10.44
N GLN A 40 -14.00 3.26 -9.65
CA GLN A 40 -13.31 3.06 -8.36
C GLN A 40 -11.81 2.85 -8.54
N ALA A 41 -11.39 2.06 -9.55
CA ALA A 41 -9.98 1.88 -9.86
C ALA A 41 -9.31 3.19 -10.33
N ILE A 42 -10.03 4.02 -11.11
CA ILE A 42 -9.55 5.34 -11.53
C ILE A 42 -9.36 6.25 -10.31
N LEU A 43 -10.29 6.26 -9.34
CA LEU A 43 -10.15 7.05 -8.12
C LEU A 43 -8.93 6.65 -7.30
N LEU A 44 -8.64 5.35 -7.19
CA LEU A 44 -7.41 4.85 -6.54
C LEU A 44 -6.15 5.28 -7.31
N ALA A 45 -6.18 5.22 -8.64
CA ALA A 45 -5.07 5.70 -9.46
C ALA A 45 -4.82 7.21 -9.28
N LEU A 46 -5.89 8.02 -9.19
CA LEU A 46 -5.78 9.46 -8.90
C LEU A 46 -5.24 9.71 -7.48
N CYS A 47 -5.64 8.90 -6.50
CA CYS A 47 -5.10 8.95 -5.14
C CYS A 47 -3.58 8.71 -5.14
N LEU A 48 -3.13 7.69 -5.87
CA LEU A 48 -1.71 7.39 -6.03
C LEU A 48 -0.95 8.49 -6.80
N ASP A 49 -1.55 9.09 -7.82
CA ASP A 49 -0.95 10.23 -8.54
C ASP A 49 -0.72 11.44 -7.62
N VAL A 50 -1.68 11.75 -6.75
CA VAL A 50 -1.51 12.77 -5.71
C VAL A 50 -0.36 12.43 -4.79
N GLN A 51 -0.22 11.16 -4.37
CA GLN A 51 0.89 10.71 -3.53
C GLN A 51 2.26 10.88 -4.21
N ASN A 52 2.34 10.57 -5.52
CA ASN A 52 3.58 10.63 -6.29
C ASN A 52 4.00 12.05 -6.65
N SER A 53 3.02 12.93 -6.90
CA SER A 53 3.26 14.31 -7.35
C SER A 53 3.53 15.28 -6.20
N ASN A 54 3.20 14.92 -4.96
CA ASN A 54 3.30 15.80 -3.80
C ASN A 54 4.28 15.28 -2.75
N PRO A 55 4.88 16.17 -1.95
CA PRO A 55 5.70 15.75 -0.82
C PRO A 55 4.86 15.03 0.25
N LYS A 56 5.51 14.19 1.06
CA LYS A 56 4.88 13.54 2.21
C LYS A 56 4.59 14.57 3.29
N CYS A 57 3.35 15.06 3.35
CA CYS A 57 2.89 15.99 4.38
C CYS A 57 1.41 15.77 4.72
N GLY A 58 0.93 16.43 5.77
CA GLY A 58 -0.46 16.31 6.20
C GLY A 58 -1.47 16.74 5.12
N LEU A 59 -1.13 17.74 4.30
CA LEU A 59 -2.02 18.24 3.24
C LEU A 59 -2.26 17.18 2.15
N THR A 60 -1.21 16.50 1.70
CA THR A 60 -1.30 15.41 0.71
C THR A 60 -2.25 14.32 1.21
N ARG A 61 -2.17 13.97 2.50
CA ARG A 61 -3.10 13.00 3.11
C ARG A 61 -4.54 13.47 3.10
N GLU A 62 -4.81 14.72 3.51
CA GLU A 62 -6.18 15.24 3.51
C GLU A 62 -6.74 15.35 2.09
N GLN A 63 -5.89 15.56 1.07
CA GLN A 63 -6.28 15.52 -0.35
C GLN A 63 -6.58 14.10 -0.84
N MET A 64 -5.84 13.08 -0.38
CA MET A 64 -6.05 11.68 -0.75
C MET A 64 -7.29 11.06 -0.10
N GLN A 65 -7.60 11.44 1.14
CA GLN A 65 -8.71 10.90 1.93
C GLN A 65 -10.07 10.85 1.18
N PRO A 66 -10.56 11.91 0.51
CA PRO A 66 -11.86 11.87 -0.17
C PRO A 66 -11.94 10.83 -1.29
N TYR A 67 -10.85 10.55 -2.01
CA TYR A 67 -10.83 9.49 -3.03
C TYR A 67 -11.06 8.12 -2.39
N LEU A 68 -10.36 7.86 -1.29
CA LEU A 68 -10.45 6.61 -0.54
C LEU A 68 -11.84 6.45 0.09
N ASP A 69 -12.36 7.48 0.74
CA ASP A 69 -13.70 7.44 1.35
C ASP A 69 -14.78 7.16 0.31
N ARG A 70 -14.64 7.75 -0.89
CA ARG A 70 -15.58 7.53 -1.99
C ARG A 70 -15.59 6.10 -2.51
N VAL A 71 -14.41 5.47 -2.60
CA VAL A 71 -14.25 4.05 -3.01
C VAL A 71 -14.78 3.11 -1.94
N LEU A 72 -14.44 3.37 -0.66
CA LEU A 72 -14.79 2.51 0.46
C LEU A 72 -16.26 2.58 0.87
N LYS A 73 -17.00 3.63 0.46
CA LYS A 73 -18.43 3.77 0.73
C LYS A 73 -19.28 2.63 0.15
N ASN A 74 -18.95 2.16 -1.06
CA ASN A 74 -19.69 1.11 -1.77
C ASN A 74 -18.74 0.05 -2.35
N PRO A 75 -18.33 -0.98 -1.57
CA PRO A 75 -17.40 -2.00 -2.05
C PRO A 75 -18.06 -2.96 -3.05
N ASN A 76 -17.61 -2.94 -4.32
CA ASN A 76 -18.15 -3.79 -5.38
C ASN A 76 -17.29 -5.04 -5.67
N ASN A 77 -15.99 -4.96 -5.41
CA ASN A 77 -15.03 -6.04 -5.64
C ASN A 77 -14.02 -6.08 -4.50
N TRP A 78 -13.60 -7.29 -4.13
CA TRP A 78 -12.70 -7.50 -3.02
C TRP A 78 -11.33 -6.83 -3.23
N MET A 79 -10.71 -6.96 -4.42
CA MET A 79 -9.39 -6.36 -4.67
C MET A 79 -9.43 -4.84 -4.65
N ILE A 80 -10.44 -4.23 -5.27
CA ILE A 80 -10.62 -2.76 -5.25
C ILE A 80 -10.77 -2.28 -3.82
N TYR A 81 -11.59 -2.98 -3.03
CA TYR A 81 -11.78 -2.66 -1.61
C TYR A 81 -10.48 -2.82 -0.81
N SER A 82 -9.75 -3.93 -0.99
CA SER A 82 -8.48 -4.20 -0.34
C SER A 82 -7.40 -3.18 -0.68
N THR A 83 -7.32 -2.70 -1.94
CA THR A 83 -6.40 -1.63 -2.33
C THR A 83 -6.77 -0.30 -1.66
N GLY A 84 -8.06 0.06 -1.63
CA GLY A 84 -8.50 1.27 -0.91
C GLY A 84 -8.23 1.20 0.60
N LEU A 85 -8.41 0.03 1.21
CA LEU A 85 -8.06 -0.19 2.62
C LEU A 85 -6.56 -0.10 2.86
N LEU A 86 -5.75 -0.62 1.94
CA LEU A 86 -4.28 -0.57 2.00
C LEU A 86 -3.78 0.87 1.96
N GLU A 87 -4.20 1.64 0.95
CA GLU A 87 -3.81 3.05 0.81
C GLU A 87 -4.25 3.87 2.02
N ARG A 88 -5.47 3.64 2.53
CA ARG A 88 -5.94 4.30 3.76
C ARG A 88 -5.09 3.93 4.98
N ALA A 89 -4.75 2.66 5.15
CA ALA A 89 -3.90 2.21 6.24
C ALA A 89 -2.50 2.85 6.17
N TRP A 90 -1.91 2.97 4.98
CA TRP A 90 -0.65 3.68 4.80
C TRP A 90 -0.72 5.15 5.24
N LEU A 91 -1.80 5.85 4.91
CA LEU A 91 -2.02 7.23 5.34
C LEU A 91 -2.25 7.36 6.85
N GLU A 92 -2.96 6.40 7.46
CA GLU A 92 -3.22 6.39 8.90
C GLU A 92 -1.99 6.02 9.73
N CYS A 93 -1.04 5.24 9.18
CA CYS A 93 0.22 4.93 9.86
C CYS A 93 1.04 6.17 10.21
N GLU A 94 0.91 7.25 9.44
CA GLU A 94 1.58 8.53 9.70
C GLU A 94 0.92 9.33 10.86
N ARG A 95 -0.27 8.93 11.32
CA ARG A 95 -0.95 9.55 12.47
C ARG A 95 -0.65 8.77 13.74
N THR A 96 -0.06 9.41 14.74
CA THR A 96 0.33 8.78 16.02
C THR A 96 -0.78 7.95 16.66
N HIS A 97 -2.00 8.48 16.74
CA HIS A 97 -3.14 7.81 17.38
C HIS A 97 -3.86 6.77 16.51
N ALA A 98 -3.62 6.76 15.20
CA ALA A 98 -4.22 5.78 14.29
C ALA A 98 -3.24 4.67 13.89
N ARG A 99 -1.94 4.87 14.12
CA ARG A 99 -0.85 4.00 13.69
C ARG A 99 -1.05 2.53 14.06
N GLU A 100 -1.42 2.25 15.31
CA GLU A 100 -1.61 0.86 15.77
C GLU A 100 -2.75 0.16 15.03
N ARG A 101 -3.90 0.83 14.89
CA ARG A 101 -5.06 0.31 14.16
C ARG A 101 -4.73 0.08 12.69
N ALA A 102 -4.02 1.03 12.08
CA ALA A 102 -3.60 0.94 10.69
C ALA A 102 -2.67 -0.25 10.45
N VAL A 103 -1.72 -0.50 11.34
CA VAL A 103 -0.83 -1.67 11.22
C VAL A 103 -1.59 -2.99 11.41
N LEU A 104 -2.56 -3.06 12.33
CA LEU A 104 -3.42 -4.23 12.46
C LEU A 104 -4.28 -4.47 11.20
N GLN A 105 -4.70 -3.39 10.52
CA GLN A 105 -5.38 -3.49 9.24
C GLN A 105 -4.45 -4.03 8.14
N LEU A 106 -3.18 -3.58 8.10
CA LEU A 106 -2.18 -4.14 7.17
C LEU A 106 -1.93 -5.62 7.43
N GLN A 107 -1.82 -6.03 8.71
CA GLN A 107 -1.70 -7.45 9.06
C GLN A 107 -2.91 -8.25 8.55
N ALA A 108 -4.13 -7.75 8.76
CA ALA A 108 -5.34 -8.41 8.26
C ALA A 108 -5.33 -8.56 6.72
N LEU A 109 -4.84 -7.56 5.99
CA LEU A 109 -4.70 -7.62 4.53
C LEU A 109 -3.67 -8.66 4.08
N VAL A 110 -2.52 -8.76 4.76
CA VAL A 110 -1.50 -9.81 4.51
C VAL A 110 -2.10 -11.20 4.72
N ASP A 111 -2.84 -11.36 5.82
CA ASP A 111 -3.43 -12.62 6.25
C ASP A 111 -4.52 -13.09 5.28
N GLN A 112 -5.36 -12.18 4.78
CA GLN A 112 -6.41 -12.48 3.80
C GLN A 112 -5.86 -12.83 2.40
N HIS A 113 -4.61 -12.47 2.09
CA HIS A 113 -3.97 -12.81 0.83
C HIS A 113 -3.32 -14.21 0.83
N SER A 114 -3.67 -15.06 1.80
CA SER A 114 -3.16 -16.43 1.95
C SER A 114 -4.30 -17.46 1.95
N ASN A 115 -4.06 -18.63 1.36
CA ASN A 115 -4.92 -19.82 1.54
C ASN A 115 -4.31 -20.80 2.56
N ARG A 116 -3.34 -20.34 3.34
CA ARG A 116 -2.62 -21.11 4.36
C ARG A 116 -2.67 -20.35 5.67
N LEU A 117 -2.67 -21.09 6.78
CA LEU A 117 -2.60 -20.52 8.11
C LEU A 117 -1.32 -19.68 8.23
N ALA A 118 -1.49 -18.36 8.33
CA ALA A 118 -0.38 -17.45 8.59
C ALA A 118 0.07 -17.57 10.06
N LEU A 119 1.31 -17.24 10.37
CA LEU A 119 1.85 -17.28 11.75
C LEU A 119 1.04 -16.40 12.73
N THR A 120 0.42 -15.37 12.18
CA THR A 120 -0.46 -14.38 12.81
C THR A 120 -1.88 -14.90 13.07
N GLN A 121 -2.26 -16.03 12.47
CA GLN A 121 -3.58 -16.64 12.59
C GLN A 121 -3.52 -17.87 13.50
N SER A 122 -4.45 -17.97 14.45
CA SER A 122 -4.51 -19.06 15.42
C SER A 122 -5.42 -20.22 14.99
N THR A 123 -6.31 -20.00 14.03
CA THR A 123 -7.36 -20.98 13.66
C THR A 123 -7.47 -21.19 12.15
N THR A 124 -7.73 -22.42 11.73
CA THR A 124 -7.99 -22.77 10.32
C THR A 124 -9.22 -22.08 9.74
N ARG A 125 -10.18 -21.66 10.58
CA ARG A 125 -11.34 -20.87 10.17
C ARG A 125 -10.96 -19.55 9.46
N SER A 126 -9.83 -18.95 9.86
CA SER A 126 -9.31 -17.73 9.24
C SER A 126 -8.97 -17.91 7.75
N VAL A 127 -8.65 -19.15 7.34
CA VAL A 127 -8.38 -19.50 5.95
C VAL A 127 -9.67 -19.61 5.14
N GLU A 128 -10.74 -20.12 5.74
CA GLU A 128 -12.07 -20.20 5.10
C GLU A 128 -12.69 -18.82 4.89
N GLU A 129 -12.40 -17.88 5.80
CA GLU A 129 -12.83 -16.47 5.73
C GLU A 129 -11.95 -15.63 4.77
N SER A 130 -10.89 -16.21 4.21
CA SER A 130 -10.00 -15.53 3.24
C SER A 130 -10.64 -15.47 1.85
N ALA A 131 -10.31 -14.41 1.09
CA ALA A 131 -10.94 -14.20 -0.21
C ALA A 131 -10.56 -15.28 -1.23
N PRO A 132 -11.53 -15.80 -2.00
CA PRO A 132 -11.28 -16.75 -3.07
C PRO A 132 -10.23 -16.23 -4.05
N VAL A 133 -9.41 -17.13 -4.59
CA VAL A 133 -8.31 -16.76 -5.52
C VAL A 133 -8.83 -15.97 -6.73
N GLY A 134 -10.01 -16.30 -7.25
CA GLY A 134 -10.63 -15.58 -8.37
C GLY A 134 -10.88 -14.11 -8.05
N ASP A 135 -11.39 -13.81 -6.86
CA ASP A 135 -11.65 -12.42 -6.44
C ASP A 135 -10.34 -11.66 -6.20
N ARG A 136 -9.30 -12.35 -5.72
CA ARG A 136 -7.96 -11.78 -5.49
C ARG A 136 -7.17 -11.48 -6.77
N LEU A 137 -7.46 -12.19 -7.85
CA LEU A 137 -6.83 -11.95 -9.16
C LEU A 137 -7.65 -10.99 -10.02
N ALA A 138 -8.90 -10.72 -9.66
CA ALA A 138 -9.72 -9.74 -10.34
C ALA A 138 -9.05 -8.36 -10.29
N TYR A 139 -9.04 -7.66 -11.43
CA TYR A 139 -8.49 -6.31 -11.55
C TYR A 139 -6.99 -6.14 -11.21
N VAL A 140 -6.21 -7.23 -11.13
CA VAL A 140 -4.77 -7.17 -10.79
C VAL A 140 -3.97 -6.25 -11.73
N HIS A 141 -4.38 -6.11 -12.99
CA HIS A 141 -3.72 -5.24 -13.97
C HIS A 141 -4.16 -3.76 -13.89
N HIS A 142 -5.27 -3.48 -13.19
CA HIS A 142 -5.85 -2.13 -13.08
C HIS A 142 -5.48 -1.46 -11.74
N LEU A 143 -5.04 -2.24 -10.75
CA LEU A 143 -4.75 -1.78 -9.41
C LEU A 143 -3.27 -1.96 -9.09
N VAL A 144 -2.69 -0.99 -8.39
CA VAL A 144 -1.33 -1.09 -7.87
C VAL A 144 -1.40 -1.73 -6.48
N TYR A 145 -1.55 -3.06 -6.45
CA TYR A 145 -1.53 -3.82 -5.20
C TYR A 145 -0.19 -4.58 -5.07
N PRO A 146 0.55 -4.41 -3.97
CA PRO A 146 1.85 -5.06 -3.80
C PRO A 146 1.71 -6.57 -3.64
N PRO A 147 2.71 -7.36 -4.07
CA PRO A 147 2.74 -8.79 -3.80
C PRO A 147 2.82 -9.06 -2.28
N ARG A 148 2.33 -10.24 -1.86
CA ARG A 148 2.23 -10.61 -0.44
C ARG A 148 3.51 -10.41 0.37
N TRP A 149 4.66 -10.76 -0.21
CA TRP A 149 5.96 -10.65 0.48
C TRP A 149 6.35 -9.19 0.75
N GLU A 150 6.04 -8.29 -0.17
CA GLU A 150 6.31 -6.86 -0.03
C GLU A 150 5.36 -6.23 0.98
N LEU A 151 4.07 -6.58 0.92
CA LEU A 151 3.09 -6.15 1.92
C LEU A 151 3.47 -6.63 3.33
N LYS A 152 3.97 -7.86 3.44
CA LYS A 152 4.45 -8.42 4.70
C LYS A 152 5.70 -7.70 5.21
N LYS A 153 6.64 -7.39 4.32
CA LYS A 153 7.84 -6.60 4.65
C LYS A 153 7.44 -5.21 5.17
N ASP A 154 6.55 -4.50 4.47
CA ASP A 154 6.05 -3.18 4.89
C ASP A 154 5.36 -3.26 6.26
N THR A 155 4.53 -4.28 6.49
CA THR A 155 3.87 -4.51 7.78
C THR A 155 4.90 -4.74 8.89
N ALA A 156 5.92 -5.57 8.65
CA ALA A 156 6.98 -5.86 9.61
C ALA A 156 7.82 -4.60 9.94
N GLN A 157 8.15 -3.79 8.93
CA GLN A 157 8.86 -2.51 9.12
C GLN A 157 8.04 -1.55 9.99
N ARG A 158 6.72 -1.48 9.79
CA ARG A 158 5.83 -0.65 10.62
C ARG A 158 5.72 -1.19 12.05
N TYR A 159 5.69 -2.50 12.26
CA TYR A 159 5.79 -3.10 13.60
C TYR A 159 7.10 -2.72 14.29
N ALA A 160 8.24 -2.83 13.61
CA ALA A 160 9.54 -2.43 14.13
C ALA A 160 9.59 -0.94 14.46
N GLY A 161 9.03 -0.07 13.61
CA GLY A 161 8.93 1.38 13.85
C GLY A 161 8.02 1.77 15.03
N MET A 162 7.13 0.88 15.45
CA MET A 162 6.35 1.02 16.69
C MET A 162 7.06 0.46 17.93
N GLY A 163 8.22 -0.19 17.77
CA GLY A 163 8.94 -0.89 18.84
C GLY A 163 8.42 -2.30 19.13
N VAL A 164 7.54 -2.84 18.29
CA VAL A 164 6.99 -4.20 18.44
C VAL A 164 7.90 -5.19 17.72
N PHE A 165 9.10 -5.37 18.25
CA PHE A 165 10.17 -6.13 17.61
C PHE A 165 9.90 -7.64 17.54
N GLY A 166 9.17 -8.22 18.50
CA GLY A 166 8.92 -9.67 18.53
C GLY A 166 8.11 -10.14 17.32
N SER A 167 7.01 -9.47 17.02
CA SER A 167 6.18 -9.77 15.84
C SER A 167 6.91 -9.44 14.54
N ALA A 168 7.66 -8.33 14.51
CA ALA A 168 8.45 -7.93 13.35
C ALA A 168 9.53 -8.99 13.02
N ALA A 169 10.31 -9.44 14.02
CA ALA A 169 11.31 -10.48 13.86
C ALA A 169 10.72 -11.75 13.27
N ALA A 170 9.58 -12.22 13.80
CA ALA A 170 8.92 -13.42 13.28
C ALA A 170 8.48 -13.28 11.81
N MET A 171 8.02 -12.09 11.40
CA MET A 171 7.69 -11.82 10.00
C MET A 171 8.92 -11.79 9.10
N PHE A 172 10.01 -11.15 9.54
CA PHE A 172 11.28 -11.09 8.82
C PHE A 172 11.96 -12.46 8.70
N GLU A 173 11.86 -13.31 9.73
CA GLU A 173 12.36 -14.69 9.71
C GLU A 173 11.69 -15.52 8.61
N GLU A 174 10.35 -15.43 8.45
CA GLU A 174 9.65 -16.13 7.36
C GLU A 174 10.03 -15.58 5.97
N LEU A 175 10.38 -14.29 5.87
CA LEU A 175 10.86 -13.68 4.63
C LEU A 175 12.34 -13.95 4.34
N GLY A 176 13.10 -14.51 5.30
CA GLY A 176 14.54 -14.69 5.20
C GLY A 176 15.35 -13.38 5.26
N MET A 177 14.79 -12.33 5.85
CA MET A 177 15.38 -11.00 5.97
C MET A 177 16.23 -10.90 7.24
N TRP A 178 17.40 -11.55 7.21
CA TRP A 178 18.20 -11.79 8.43
C TRP A 178 18.82 -10.53 9.05
N GLU A 179 19.11 -9.50 8.26
CA GLU A 179 19.64 -8.23 8.78
C GLU A 179 18.61 -7.55 9.69
N GLU A 180 17.38 -7.43 9.23
CA GLU A 180 16.26 -6.88 9.99
C GLU A 180 15.89 -7.73 11.22
N VAL A 181 16.03 -9.06 11.12
CA VAL A 181 15.85 -9.96 12.27
C VAL A 181 16.86 -9.64 13.38
N VAL A 182 18.12 -9.43 13.02
CA VAL A 182 19.20 -9.11 13.96
C VAL A 182 18.98 -7.73 14.58
N GLU A 183 18.56 -6.75 13.79
CA GLU A 183 18.16 -5.43 14.30
C GLU A 183 17.01 -5.53 15.31
N CYS A 184 15.97 -6.32 15.02
CA CYS A 184 14.85 -6.54 15.93
C CYS A 184 15.29 -7.16 17.25
N TYR A 185 16.09 -8.23 17.23
CA TYR A 185 16.60 -8.85 18.47
C TYR A 185 17.54 -7.93 19.25
N THR A 186 18.31 -7.11 18.56
CA THR A 186 19.16 -6.08 19.18
C THR A 186 18.32 -5.00 19.85
N GLY A 187 17.26 -4.53 19.19
CA GLY A 187 16.28 -3.59 19.75
C GLY A 187 15.53 -4.14 20.98
N MET A 188 15.35 -5.45 21.07
CA MET A 188 14.81 -6.13 22.27
C MET A 188 15.85 -6.32 23.39
N GLY A 189 17.12 -5.97 23.18
CA GLY A 189 18.21 -6.23 24.11
C GLY A 189 18.69 -7.70 24.14
N GLN A 190 18.22 -8.56 23.22
CA GLN A 190 18.61 -9.97 23.14
C GLN A 190 19.89 -10.16 22.30
N THR A 191 20.97 -9.45 22.65
CA THR A 191 22.22 -9.40 21.87
C THR A 191 22.87 -10.77 21.70
N GLN A 192 22.81 -11.63 22.72
CA GLN A 192 23.37 -13.00 22.64
C GLN A 192 22.63 -13.87 21.61
N ARG A 193 21.30 -13.72 21.50
CA ARG A 193 20.52 -14.42 20.49
C ARG A 193 20.82 -13.87 19.10
N ALA A 194 20.90 -12.55 18.97
CA ALA A 194 21.26 -11.88 17.73
C ALA A 194 22.62 -12.35 17.21
N LYS A 195 23.65 -12.41 18.08
CA LYS A 195 24.99 -12.92 17.72
C LYS A 195 24.97 -14.34 17.18
N LYS A 196 24.28 -15.26 17.87
CA LYS A 196 24.16 -16.66 17.42
C LYS A 196 23.54 -16.76 16.02
N ILE A 197 22.46 -16.01 15.79
CA ILE A 197 21.82 -15.97 14.46
C ILE A 197 22.79 -15.45 13.41
N VAL A 198 23.53 -14.37 13.70
CA VAL A 198 24.53 -13.82 12.78
C VAL A 198 25.63 -14.85 12.46
N GLU A 199 26.19 -15.52 13.47
CA GLU A 199 27.23 -16.53 13.28
C GLU A 199 26.74 -17.72 12.44
N GLU A 200 25.54 -18.23 12.73
CA GLU A 200 24.90 -19.31 11.96
C GLU A 200 24.68 -18.91 10.50
N ARG A 201 24.24 -17.66 10.27
CA ARG A 201 23.97 -17.14 8.92
C ARG A 201 25.25 -16.85 8.16
N LEU A 202 26.26 -16.25 8.79
CA LEU A 202 27.57 -16.00 8.19
C LEU A 202 28.29 -17.30 7.78
N ALA A 203 28.06 -18.40 8.50
CA ALA A 203 28.57 -19.72 8.14
C ALA A 203 27.90 -20.30 6.88
N THR A 204 26.65 -19.89 6.60
CA THR A 204 25.88 -20.35 5.43
C THR A 204 26.11 -19.43 4.23
N GLU A 205 25.83 -18.14 4.40
CA GLU A 205 25.90 -17.10 3.37
C GLU A 205 26.48 -15.80 3.98
N PRO A 206 27.72 -15.42 3.63
CA PRO A 206 28.35 -14.24 4.18
C PRO A 206 27.84 -12.96 3.48
N THR A 207 26.95 -12.23 4.15
CA THR A 207 26.44 -10.94 3.66
C THR A 207 27.18 -9.76 4.32
N PRO A 208 27.49 -8.67 3.58
CA PRO A 208 28.11 -7.48 4.15
C PRO A 208 27.35 -6.90 5.35
N GLY A 209 26.01 -6.82 5.29
CA GLY A 209 25.20 -6.26 6.37
C GLY A 209 25.25 -7.08 7.65
N LEU A 210 25.32 -8.42 7.55
CA LEU A 210 25.51 -9.29 8.71
C LEU A 210 26.88 -9.11 9.39
N TRP A 211 27.96 -8.87 8.62
CA TRP A 211 29.26 -8.53 9.19
C TRP A 211 29.24 -7.17 9.89
N ALA A 212 28.53 -6.18 9.32
CA ALA A 212 28.35 -4.88 9.96
C ALA A 212 27.55 -5.01 11.27
N ALA A 213 26.49 -5.82 11.28
CA ALA A 213 25.70 -6.11 12.47
C ALA A 213 26.52 -6.81 13.56
N LEU A 214 27.38 -7.77 13.19
CA LEU A 214 28.32 -8.40 14.13
C LEU A 214 29.30 -7.37 14.71
N GLY A 215 29.85 -6.48 13.87
CA GLY A 215 30.70 -5.37 14.30
C GLY A 215 30.01 -4.45 15.31
N GLY A 216 28.70 -4.22 15.15
CA GLY A 216 27.90 -3.47 16.12
C GLY A 216 27.73 -4.19 17.45
N LEU A 217 27.50 -5.50 17.41
CA LEU A 217 27.29 -6.34 18.60
C LEU A 217 28.58 -6.60 19.40
N GLU A 218 29.73 -6.61 18.74
CA GLU A 218 31.04 -6.91 19.36
C GLU A 218 31.93 -5.67 19.53
N GLN A 219 31.55 -4.55 18.92
CA GLN A 219 32.34 -3.32 18.85
C GLN A 219 33.73 -3.55 18.25
N SER A 220 33.86 -4.50 17.33
CA SER A 220 35.12 -4.82 16.64
C SER A 220 35.23 -4.09 15.31
N LYS A 221 36.34 -3.35 15.14
CA LYS A 221 36.65 -2.65 13.88
C LYS A 221 36.91 -3.62 12.72
N GLU A 222 37.42 -4.82 13.01
CA GLU A 222 37.79 -5.82 12.00
C GLU A 222 36.55 -6.31 11.22
N HIS A 223 35.42 -6.48 11.91
CA HIS A 223 34.17 -6.90 11.26
C HIS A 223 33.62 -5.84 10.30
N TYR A 224 33.74 -4.55 10.63
CA TYR A 224 33.38 -3.48 9.71
C TYR A 224 34.30 -3.40 8.49
N GLN A 225 35.61 -3.64 8.67
CA GLN A 225 36.54 -3.71 7.54
C GLN A 225 36.18 -4.87 6.61
N LYS A 226 35.84 -6.03 7.17
CA LYS A 226 35.40 -7.18 6.38
C LYS A 226 34.08 -6.93 5.65
N ALA A 227 33.12 -6.27 6.29
CA ALA A 227 31.88 -5.83 5.65
C ALA A 227 32.17 -4.90 4.45
N TRP A 228 33.08 -3.94 4.63
CA TRP A 228 33.49 -3.00 3.58
C TRP A 228 34.16 -3.70 2.40
N GLU A 229 35.04 -4.67 2.67
CA GLU A 229 35.71 -5.47 1.63
C GLU A 229 34.74 -6.31 0.81
N LEU A 230 33.73 -6.91 1.45
CA LEU A 230 32.70 -7.70 0.79
C LEU A 230 31.67 -6.87 -0.01
N SER A 231 31.57 -5.56 0.27
CA SER A 231 30.60 -4.67 -0.38
C SER A 231 31.12 -4.05 -1.69
N LYS A 232 32.37 -4.30 -2.08
CA LYS A 232 32.95 -3.84 -3.35
C LYS A 232 32.47 -4.67 -4.53
#